data_AF-A0A8T7GEJ6-F1
#
_entry.id   AF-A0A8T7GEJ6-F1
#
_cell.length_a   1.000
_cell.length_b   1.000
_cell.length_c   1.000
_cell.angle_alpha   90.00
_cell.angle_beta   90.00
_cell.angle_gamma   90.00
#
_symmetry.space_group_name_H-M   'P 1'
#
loop_
_entity.id
_entity.type
_entity.pdbx_description
1 polymer ?
#
loop_
_entity_poly.entity_id
_entity_poly.type
_entity_poly.pdbx_seq_one_letter_code
_entity_poly.pdbx_strand_id
1 'polypeptide(L)'
;MSDVDIFSATENIIEILSNMQDFLRRPVIKNKLERFYLENERLQKETIVIIISTLGTVTKDIDRLIYVWLDVLSELESPKINRIAHLYLEQFLKDTRLFDKINSETIINQYYKLEEGKRKKLKACFIETLFNVYDREIILKKVPKRFFQTD
;
A
#
# COMPACT_ATOMS: atom_id res chain seq x y z
N MET A 1 21.16 -11.18 -12.28
CA MET A 1 20.75 -9.89 -11.72
C MET A 1 20.59 -10.11 -10.24
N SER A 2 21.40 -9.45 -9.41
CA SER A 2 21.43 -9.75 -7.98
C SER A 2 20.27 -9.08 -7.26
N ASP A 3 19.77 -9.66 -6.18
CA ASP A 3 18.66 -9.08 -5.40
C ASP A 3 19.00 -7.63 -4.97
N VAL A 4 20.28 -7.36 -4.67
CA VAL A 4 20.81 -6.02 -4.33
C VAL A 4 20.49 -4.94 -5.37
N ASP A 5 20.50 -5.28 -6.67
CA ASP A 5 20.25 -4.32 -7.75
C ASP A 5 18.77 -3.92 -7.86
N ILE A 6 17.85 -4.83 -7.50
CA ILE A 6 16.40 -4.59 -7.52
C ILE A 6 15.97 -3.71 -6.34
N PHE A 7 16.56 -3.95 -5.15
CA PHE A 7 16.31 -3.16 -3.95
C PHE A 7 16.71 -1.69 -4.17
N SER A 8 17.93 -1.45 -4.66
CA SER A 8 18.40 -0.08 -4.97
C SER A 8 17.53 0.62 -6.02
N ALA A 9 17.12 -0.08 -7.08
CA ALA A 9 16.26 0.51 -8.11
C ALA A 9 14.86 0.88 -7.59
N THR A 10 14.30 0.09 -6.67
CA THR A 10 12.94 0.29 -6.16
C THR A 10 12.88 1.32 -5.03
N GLU A 11 13.90 1.37 -4.16
CA GLU A 11 14.10 2.45 -3.18
C GLU A 11 14.17 3.82 -3.88
N ASN A 12 14.98 3.89 -4.95
CA ASN A 12 15.08 5.10 -5.79
C ASN A 12 13.73 5.50 -6.40
N ILE A 13 12.86 4.56 -6.78
CA ILE A 13 11.56 4.87 -7.40
C ILE A 13 10.62 5.57 -6.42
N ILE A 14 10.54 5.14 -5.16
CA ILE A 14 9.60 5.73 -4.20
C ILE A 14 10.05 7.13 -3.81
N GLU A 15 11.36 7.35 -3.67
CA GLU A 15 11.93 8.69 -3.45
C GLU A 15 11.78 9.60 -4.69
N ILE A 16 11.94 9.05 -5.89
CA ILE A 16 11.66 9.78 -7.13
C ILE A 16 10.18 10.17 -7.19
N LEU A 17 9.27 9.23 -6.90
CA LEU A 17 7.83 9.46 -6.92
C LEU A 17 7.42 10.51 -5.89
N SER A 18 7.99 10.49 -4.68
CA SER A 18 7.67 11.49 -3.66
C SER A 18 8.09 12.92 -4.09
N ASN A 19 9.14 13.05 -4.91
CA ASN A 19 9.58 14.35 -5.43
C ASN A 19 8.87 14.81 -6.73
N MET A 20 8.06 13.95 -7.37
CA MET A 20 7.33 14.30 -8.60
C MET A 20 6.06 15.12 -8.34
N GLN A 21 5.60 15.88 -9.33
CA GLN A 21 4.26 16.49 -9.29
C GLN A 21 3.15 15.44 -9.49
N ASP A 22 1.96 15.66 -8.92
CA ASP A 22 0.89 14.64 -8.91
C ASP A 22 0.50 14.13 -10.29
N PHE A 23 0.43 15.02 -11.28
CA PHE A 23 0.06 14.64 -12.64
C PHE A 23 1.06 13.67 -13.28
N LEU A 24 2.31 13.66 -12.81
CA LEU A 24 3.35 12.69 -13.20
C LEU A 24 3.30 11.43 -12.34
N ARG A 25 2.98 11.55 -11.05
CA ARG A 25 2.92 10.39 -10.13
C ARG A 25 1.87 9.37 -10.58
N ARG A 26 0.67 9.84 -10.91
CA ARG A 26 -0.46 8.97 -11.25
C ARG A 26 -0.17 7.99 -12.40
N PRO A 27 0.29 8.41 -13.59
CA PRO A 27 0.59 7.48 -14.68
C PRO A 27 1.74 6.52 -14.33
N VAL A 28 2.76 6.97 -13.57
CA VAL A 28 3.87 6.09 -13.15
C VAL A 28 3.38 5.00 -12.19
N ILE A 29 2.56 5.36 -11.20
CA ILE A 29 1.96 4.41 -10.25
C ILE A 29 1.08 3.40 -10.97
N LYS A 30 0.25 3.84 -11.92
CA LYS A 30 -0.58 2.94 -12.74
C LYS A 30 0.26 1.93 -13.51
N ASN A 31 1.27 2.40 -14.25
CA ASN A 31 2.16 1.52 -15.02
C ASN A 31 2.90 0.52 -14.13
N LYS A 32 3.29 0.94 -12.91
CA LYS A 32 3.92 0.04 -11.93
C LYS A 32 2.95 -1.01 -11.42
N LEU A 33 1.71 -0.64 -11.10
CA LEU A 33 0.67 -1.59 -10.69
C LEU A 33 0.35 -2.61 -11.78
N GLU A 34 0.26 -2.18 -13.04
CA GLU A 34 0.05 -3.10 -14.16
C GLU A 34 1.18 -4.13 -14.27
N ARG A 35 2.44 -3.67 -14.19
CA ARG A 35 3.60 -4.57 -14.17
C ARG A 35 3.61 -5.51 -12.97
N PHE A 36 3.27 -5.00 -11.78
CA PHE A 36 3.19 -5.78 -10.56
C PHE A 36 2.23 -6.98 -10.70
N TYR A 37 1.09 -6.82 -11.39
CA TYR A 37 0.18 -7.94 -11.62
C TYR A 37 0.68 -8.98 -12.65
N LEU A 38 1.67 -8.63 -13.46
CA LEU A 38 2.31 -9.57 -14.41
C LEU A 38 3.46 -10.36 -13.77
N GLU A 39 3.94 -9.92 -12.60
CA GLU A 39 5.00 -10.61 -11.87
C GLU A 39 4.49 -11.87 -11.16
N ASN A 40 5.40 -12.81 -10.91
CA ASN A 40 5.09 -13.95 -10.06
C ASN A 40 4.94 -13.53 -8.59
N GLU A 41 4.25 -14.35 -7.80
CA GLU A 41 3.94 -14.04 -6.41
C GLU A 41 5.17 -13.74 -5.53
N ARG A 42 6.30 -14.42 -5.78
CA ARG A 42 7.54 -14.15 -5.03
C ARG A 42 8.01 -12.72 -5.23
N LEU A 43 8.10 -12.27 -6.49
CA LEU A 43 8.49 -10.90 -6.84
C LEU A 43 7.49 -9.86 -6.34
N GLN A 44 6.19 -10.19 -6.35
CA GLN A 44 5.16 -9.33 -5.76
C GLN A 44 5.40 -9.13 -4.27
N LYS A 45 5.68 -10.20 -3.51
CA LYS A 45 5.96 -10.11 -2.07
C LYS A 45 7.22 -9.31 -1.79
N GLU A 46 8.29 -9.54 -2.54
CA GLU A 46 9.53 -8.76 -2.45
C GLU A 46 9.28 -7.27 -2.70
N THR A 47 8.54 -6.93 -3.75
CA THR A 47 8.15 -5.56 -4.06
C THR A 47 7.39 -4.90 -2.91
N ILE A 48 6.46 -5.61 -2.27
CA ILE A 48 5.70 -5.11 -1.11
C ILE A 48 6.64 -4.82 0.08
N VAL A 49 7.55 -5.74 0.40
CA VAL A 49 8.53 -5.54 1.48
C VAL A 49 9.40 -4.31 1.22
N ILE A 50 9.86 -4.13 -0.02
CA ILE A 50 10.66 -2.97 -0.40
C ILE A 50 9.85 -1.68 -0.25
N ILE A 51 8.60 -1.66 -0.74
CA ILE A 51 7.72 -0.50 -0.60
C ILE A 51 7.55 -0.12 0.87
N ILE A 52 7.21 -1.07 1.74
CA ILE A 52 7.01 -0.82 3.18
C ILE A 52 8.31 -0.26 3.81
N SER A 53 9.44 -0.87 3.50
CA SER A 53 10.74 -0.48 4.07
C SER A 53 11.14 0.93 3.65
N THR A 54 10.85 1.29 2.39
CA THR A 54 11.19 2.61 1.83
C THR A 54 10.21 3.68 2.28
N LEU A 55 8.91 3.37 2.41
CA LEU A 55 7.92 4.33 2.93
C LEU A 55 8.31 4.86 4.31
N GLY A 56 8.94 4.03 5.15
CA GLY A 56 9.44 4.43 6.46
C GLY A 56 10.65 5.36 6.44
N THR A 57 11.32 5.54 5.29
CA THR A 57 12.50 6.42 5.14
C THR A 57 12.19 7.71 4.40
N VAL A 58 11.06 7.79 3.68
CA VAL A 58 10.66 8.98 2.94
C VAL A 58 10.12 10.06 3.88
N THR A 59 10.77 11.23 3.87
CA THR A 59 10.41 12.36 4.74
C THR A 59 9.61 13.46 4.04
N LYS A 60 9.65 13.52 2.71
CA LYS A 60 9.04 14.60 1.92
C LYS A 60 7.83 14.09 1.13
N ASP A 61 6.75 14.87 1.15
CA ASP A 61 5.51 14.66 0.38
C ASP A 61 4.91 13.24 0.48
N ILE A 62 5.25 12.49 1.54
CA ILE A 62 4.78 11.12 1.76
C ILE A 62 3.26 11.04 1.83
N ASP A 63 2.63 12.01 2.49
CA ASP A 63 1.17 12.19 2.53
C ASP A 63 0.56 12.24 1.13
N ARG A 64 1.18 13.02 0.25
CA ARG A 64 0.68 13.22 -1.11
C ARG A 64 0.91 11.98 -1.97
N LEU A 65 2.03 11.29 -1.78
CA LEU A 65 2.29 10.00 -2.42
C LEU A 65 1.28 8.93 -1.99
N ILE A 66 1.01 8.82 -0.68
CA ILE A 66 0.01 7.90 -0.12
C ILE A 66 -1.38 8.22 -0.67
N TYR A 67 -1.77 9.49 -0.73
CA TYR A 67 -3.04 9.89 -1.32
C TYR A 67 -3.16 9.41 -2.77
N VAL A 68 -2.17 9.70 -3.63
CA VAL A 68 -2.20 9.28 -5.04
C VAL A 68 -2.20 7.75 -5.16
N TRP A 69 -1.48 7.04 -4.28
CA TRP A 69 -1.48 5.58 -4.26
C TRP A 69 -2.88 5.01 -3.96
N LEU A 70 -3.55 5.50 -2.91
CA LEU A 70 -4.89 5.06 -2.55
C LEU A 70 -5.92 5.44 -3.62
N ASP A 71 -5.78 6.64 -4.20
CA ASP A 71 -6.64 7.11 -5.28
C ASP A 71 -6.55 6.19 -6.50
N VAL A 72 -5.34 5.86 -6.95
CA VAL A 72 -5.14 4.91 -8.06
C VAL A 72 -5.63 3.51 -7.72
N LEU A 73 -5.37 3.01 -6.51
CA LEU A 73 -5.87 1.69 -6.10
C LEU A 73 -7.40 1.62 -6.16
N SER A 74 -8.09 2.69 -5.78
CA SER A 74 -9.55 2.74 -5.78
C SER A 74 -10.19 2.58 -7.17
N GLU A 75 -9.42 2.86 -8.23
CA GLU A 75 -9.85 2.72 -9.62
C GLU A 75 -9.76 1.29 -10.14
N LEU A 76 -9.02 0.41 -9.46
CA LEU A 76 -8.87 -0.99 -9.84
C LEU A 76 -10.13 -1.82 -9.51
N GLU A 77 -10.32 -2.94 -10.18
CA GLU A 77 -11.38 -3.89 -9.80
C GLU A 77 -11.12 -4.50 -8.42
N SER A 78 -12.18 -4.82 -7.68
CA SER A 78 -12.07 -5.34 -6.31
C SER A 78 -11.14 -6.56 -6.16
N PRO A 79 -11.11 -7.56 -7.08
CA PRO A 79 -10.18 -8.68 -6.96
C PRO A 79 -8.69 -8.26 -6.95
N LYS A 80 -8.34 -7.22 -7.72
CA LYS A 80 -7.00 -6.66 -7.76
C LYS A 80 -6.67 -5.96 -6.43
N ILE A 81 -7.60 -5.15 -5.91
CA ILE A 81 -7.44 -4.50 -4.60
C ILE A 81 -7.28 -5.55 -3.49
N ASN A 82 -8.13 -6.57 -3.48
CA ASN A 82 -8.10 -7.64 -2.49
C ASN A 82 -6.75 -8.38 -2.52
N ARG A 83 -6.21 -8.65 -3.71
CA ARG A 83 -4.89 -9.27 -3.87
C ARG A 83 -3.76 -8.42 -3.30
N ILE A 84 -3.72 -7.12 -3.61
CA ILE A 84 -2.70 -6.23 -3.04
C ILE A 84 -2.84 -6.17 -1.51
N ALA A 85 -4.06 -6.00 -1.00
CA ALA A 85 -4.31 -6.00 0.43
C ALA A 85 -3.82 -7.32 1.07
N HIS A 86 -4.08 -8.46 0.44
CA HIS A 86 -3.69 -9.77 0.96
C HIS A 86 -2.16 -9.88 1.07
N LEU A 87 -1.44 -9.46 0.03
CA LEU A 87 0.02 -9.48 0.03
C LEU A 87 0.61 -8.58 1.14
N TYR A 88 0.07 -7.38 1.33
CA TYR A 88 0.46 -6.52 2.45
C TYR A 88 0.21 -7.20 3.81
N LEU A 89 -1.00 -7.73 4.04
CA LEU A 89 -1.35 -8.39 5.29
C LEU A 89 -0.48 -9.61 5.57
N GLU A 90 -0.20 -10.43 4.56
CA GLU A 90 0.68 -11.59 4.68
C GLU A 90 2.10 -11.18 5.07
N GLN A 91 2.66 -10.12 4.44
CA GLN A 91 4.00 -9.64 4.82
C GLN A 91 4.01 -9.09 6.26
N PHE A 92 2.98 -8.38 6.68
CA PHE A 92 2.86 -7.90 8.06
C PHE A 92 2.76 -9.02 9.10
N LEU A 93 2.07 -10.12 8.78
CA LEU A 93 2.00 -11.28 9.67
C LEU A 93 3.31 -12.05 9.71
N LYS A 94 4.01 -12.13 8.58
CA LYS A 94 5.33 -12.74 8.49
C LYS A 94 6.39 -11.98 9.28
N ASP A 95 6.36 -10.65 9.22
CA ASP A 95 7.25 -9.78 10.00
C ASP A 95 6.50 -8.56 10.55
N THR A 96 6.08 -8.67 11.81
CA THR A 96 5.31 -7.62 12.49
C THR A 96 6.09 -6.32 12.68
N ARG A 97 7.43 -6.32 12.55
CA ARG A 97 8.25 -5.10 12.62
C ARG A 97 8.02 -4.18 11.41
N LEU A 98 7.48 -4.72 10.31
CA LEU A 98 7.06 -3.94 9.16
C LEU A 98 5.96 -2.93 9.49
N PHE A 99 5.15 -3.19 10.53
CA PHE A 99 4.17 -2.19 11.00
C PHE A 99 4.84 -0.93 11.52
N ASP A 100 6.02 -1.04 12.13
CA ASP A 100 6.70 0.11 12.73
C ASP A 100 7.38 0.98 11.65
N LYS A 101 7.41 0.51 10.40
CA LYS A 101 7.88 1.29 9.23
C LYS A 101 6.78 2.15 8.61
N ILE A 102 5.53 1.98 9.02
CA ILE A 102 4.40 2.68 8.43
C ILE A 102 3.68 3.49 9.49
N ASN A 103 3.45 4.77 9.19
CA ASN A 103 2.54 5.59 9.97
C ASN A 103 1.10 5.32 9.54
N SER A 104 0.41 4.43 10.26
CA SER A 104 -0.97 4.06 9.95
C SER A 104 -1.94 5.25 10.09
N GLU A 105 -1.66 6.21 10.97
CA GLU A 105 -2.47 7.43 11.09
C GLU A 105 -2.34 8.32 9.84
N THR A 106 -1.14 8.41 9.25
CA THR A 106 -0.96 9.10 7.96
C THR A 106 -1.79 8.45 6.87
N ILE A 107 -1.75 7.12 6.73
CA ILE A 107 -2.54 6.39 5.73
C ILE A 107 -4.03 6.66 5.92
N ILE A 108 -4.52 6.54 7.16
CA ILE A 108 -5.94 6.77 7.46
C ILE A 108 -6.33 8.23 7.20
N ASN A 109 -5.48 9.20 7.51
CA ASN A 109 -5.74 10.62 7.21
C ASN A 109 -5.87 10.86 5.70
N GLN A 110 -5.03 10.24 4.86
CA GLN A 110 -5.16 10.39 3.41
C GLN A 110 -6.36 9.62 2.86
N TYR A 111 -6.68 8.46 3.43
CA TYR A 111 -7.88 7.69 3.09
C TYR A 111 -9.14 8.54 3.26
N TYR A 112 -9.28 9.28 4.37
CA TYR A 112 -10.45 10.14 4.62
C TYR A 112 -10.56 11.34 3.67
N LYS A 113 -9.50 11.70 2.93
CA LYS A 113 -9.54 12.74 1.90
C LYS A 113 -10.11 12.27 0.56
N LEU A 114 -10.22 10.96 0.34
CA LEU A 114 -10.81 10.40 -0.88
C LEU A 114 -12.31 10.63 -0.91
N GLU A 115 -12.90 10.62 -2.10
CA GLU A 115 -14.35 10.61 -2.29
C GLU A 115 -15.00 9.38 -1.63
N GLU A 116 -16.22 9.54 -1.13
CA GLU A 116 -16.94 8.52 -0.35
C GLU A 116 -17.04 7.17 -1.08
N GLY A 117 -17.33 7.16 -2.39
CA GLY A 117 -17.40 5.92 -3.17
C GLY A 117 -16.07 5.16 -3.21
N LYS A 118 -14.95 5.89 -3.36
CA LYS A 118 -13.60 5.32 -3.33
C LYS A 118 -13.27 4.77 -1.94
N ARG A 119 -13.60 5.53 -0.88
CA ARG A 119 -13.43 5.12 0.52
C ARG A 119 -14.17 3.83 0.84
N LYS A 120 -15.46 3.75 0.48
CA LYS A 120 -16.31 2.57 0.71
C LYS A 120 -15.75 1.34 0.00
N LYS A 121 -15.34 1.48 -1.25
CA LYS A 121 -14.76 0.39 -2.04
C LYS A 121 -13.46 -0.14 -1.42
N LEU A 122 -12.51 0.74 -1.13
CA LEU A 122 -11.23 0.35 -0.50
C LEU A 122 -11.45 -0.32 0.85
N LYS A 123 -12.36 0.22 1.67
CA LYS A 123 -12.69 -0.35 2.98
C LYS A 123 -13.36 -1.72 2.88
N ALA A 124 -14.33 -1.88 1.98
CA ALA A 124 -14.96 -3.17 1.73
C ALA A 124 -13.92 -4.23 1.31
N CYS A 125 -13.06 -3.89 0.36
CA CYS A 125 -11.98 -4.77 -0.11
C CYS A 125 -11.01 -5.15 1.02
N PHE A 126 -10.54 -4.16 1.79
CA PHE A 126 -9.63 -4.42 2.91
C PHE A 126 -10.29 -5.28 4.00
N ILE A 127 -11.53 -4.99 4.37
CA ILE A 127 -12.27 -5.77 5.37
C ILE A 127 -12.46 -7.21 4.88
N GLU A 128 -12.94 -7.40 3.65
CA GLU A 128 -13.09 -8.72 3.04
C GLU A 128 -11.78 -9.51 3.12
N THR A 129 -10.68 -8.91 2.68
CA THR A 129 -9.36 -9.55 2.76
C THR A 129 -8.95 -9.84 4.20
N LEU A 130 -9.13 -8.90 5.13
CA LEU A 130 -8.72 -9.05 6.54
C LEU A 130 -9.44 -10.23 7.21
N PHE A 131 -10.72 -10.45 6.91
CA PHE A 131 -11.46 -11.59 7.45
C PHE A 131 -11.03 -12.94 6.87
N ASN A 132 -10.35 -12.93 5.72
CA ASN A 132 -9.83 -14.13 5.05
C ASN A 132 -8.39 -14.49 5.42
N VAL A 133 -7.73 -13.74 6.32
CA VAL A 133 -6.35 -14.00 6.74
C VAL A 133 -6.32 -14.56 8.17
N TYR A 134 -5.41 -15.52 8.42
CA TYR A 134 -5.13 -16.06 9.76
C TYR A 134 -4.58 -14.96 10.69
N ASP A 135 -4.76 -15.12 12.01
CA ASP A 135 -4.23 -14.19 13.02
C ASP A 135 -4.57 -12.70 12.79
N ARG A 136 -5.70 -12.42 12.14
CA ARG A 136 -6.20 -11.05 11.85
C ARG A 136 -6.23 -10.13 13.08
N GLU A 137 -6.35 -10.69 14.28
CA GLU A 137 -6.31 -9.95 15.55
C GLU A 137 -5.00 -9.17 15.74
N ILE A 138 -3.88 -9.66 15.18
CA ILE A 138 -2.59 -8.95 15.17
C ILE A 138 -2.70 -7.68 14.32
N ILE A 139 -3.29 -7.81 13.12
CA ILE A 139 -3.52 -6.68 12.21
C ILE A 139 -4.48 -5.67 12.85
N LEU A 140 -5.60 -6.14 13.41
CA LEU A 140 -6.64 -5.31 14.01
C LEU A 140 -6.09 -4.39 15.11
N LYS A 141 -5.11 -4.85 15.89
CA LYS A 141 -4.43 -4.05 16.93
C LYS A 141 -3.57 -2.91 16.37
N LYS A 142 -3.14 -2.99 15.10
CA LYS A 142 -2.26 -2.02 14.44
C LYS A 142 -3.02 -1.03 13.55
N VAL A 143 -4.26 -1.34 13.15
CA VAL A 143 -5.10 -0.45 12.35
C VAL A 143 -5.83 0.56 13.25
N PRO A 144 -5.81 1.87 12.94
CA PRO A 144 -6.52 2.87 13.74
C PRO A 144 -8.02 2.57 13.87
N LYS A 145 -8.55 2.61 15.09
CA LYS A 145 -9.95 2.24 15.40
C LYS A 145 -10.98 2.99 14.57
N ARG A 146 -10.71 4.27 14.27
CA ARG A 146 -11.59 5.12 13.44
C ARG A 146 -11.86 4.52 12.06
N PHE A 147 -10.91 3.77 11.49
CA PHE A 147 -11.11 3.12 10.20
C PHE A 147 -12.29 2.14 10.18
N PHE A 148 -12.61 1.51 11.32
CA PHE A 148 -13.73 0.57 11.43
C PHE A 148 -15.07 1.23 11.76
N GLN A 149 -15.08 2.51 12.12
CA GLN A 149 -16.32 3.24 12.39
C GLN A 149 -17.08 3.48 11.08
N THR A 150 -18.42 3.47 11.13
CA THR A 150 -19.24 3.90 10.00
C THR A 150 -19.07 5.41 9.81
N ASP A 151 -18.87 5.81 8.54
CA ASP A 151 -18.91 7.23 8.12
C ASP A 151 -20.28 7.84 8.45
#